data_AF-A0A914PI35-F1
#
_entry.id   AF-A0A914PI35-F1
#
_cell.length_a   1.000
_cell.length_b   1.000
_cell.length_c   1.000
_cell.angle_alpha   90.00
_cell.angle_beta   90.00
_cell.angle_gamma   90.00
#
_symmetry.space_group_name_H-M   'P 1'
#
loop_
_entity.id
_entity.type
_entity.pdbx_description
1 polymer ?
#
loop_
_entity_poly.entity_id
_entity_poly.type
_entity_poly.pdbx_seq_one_letter_code
_entity_poly.pdbx_strand_id
1 'polypeptide(L)'
;MNSSKHHPYMEFDQFMLRSYSAKEIERLSVLRIYQCKTFDALGFPIEGGLYDTALGPFENFEKCSTCGQGSHHCPGHLGHICLEVPVFNPVYFPLMLNVWF
;
A
#
# COMPACT_ATOMS: atom_id res chain seq x y z
N MET A 1 32.67 28.23 -15.09
CA MET A 1 31.39 27.91 -15.73
C MET A 1 30.32 27.90 -14.66
N ASN A 2 29.31 28.75 -14.83
CA ASN A 2 28.29 29.08 -13.84
C ASN A 2 27.34 27.88 -13.70
N SER A 3 27.45 27.12 -12.61
CA SER A 3 26.49 26.06 -12.29
C SER A 3 25.17 26.73 -11.91
N SER A 4 24.30 26.91 -12.89
CA SER A 4 22.91 27.32 -12.70
C SER A 4 22.25 26.37 -11.72
N LYS A 5 22.01 26.86 -10.50
CA LYS A 5 21.29 26.16 -9.43
C LYS A 5 19.93 25.75 -9.99
N HIS A 6 19.75 24.47 -10.29
CA HIS A 6 18.48 23.94 -10.77
C HIS A 6 17.50 24.02 -9.59
N HIS A 7 16.64 25.03 -9.58
CA HIS A 7 15.61 25.17 -8.57
C HIS A 7 14.73 23.91 -8.60
N PRO A 8 14.34 23.34 -7.44
CA PRO A 8 13.37 22.25 -7.43
C PRO A 8 12.08 22.70 -8.14
N TYR A 9 11.47 21.83 -8.94
CA TYR A 9 10.26 22.14 -9.72
C TYR A 9 9.03 22.40 -8.82
N MET A 10 9.10 21.95 -7.56
CA MET A 10 8.08 22.11 -6.55
C MET A 10 8.77 22.14 -5.18
N GLU A 11 8.33 23.07 -4.32
CA GLU A 11 8.72 23.11 -2.91
C GLU A 11 7.58 22.60 -2.04
N PHE A 12 7.93 21.89 -0.99
CA PHE A 12 6.98 21.40 -0.01
C PHE A 12 6.49 22.57 0.85
N ASP A 13 5.19 22.81 0.84
CA ASP A 13 4.55 23.88 1.62
C ASP A 13 3.98 23.33 2.93
N GLN A 14 3.06 22.36 2.84
CA GLN A 14 2.28 21.89 3.99
C GLN A 14 1.97 20.40 3.91
N PHE A 15 1.60 19.83 5.07
CA PHE A 15 1.18 18.44 5.21
C PHE A 15 -0.08 18.32 6.06
N MET A 16 -0.98 17.43 5.64
CA MET A 16 -2.27 17.17 6.28
C MET A 16 -2.37 15.68 6.63
N LEU A 17 -2.86 15.42 7.84
CA LEU A 17 -3.15 14.07 8.34
C LEU A 17 -4.65 13.82 8.33
N ARG A 18 -5.04 12.66 7.80
CA ARG A 18 -6.41 12.15 7.86
C ARG A 18 -6.45 10.63 7.72
N SER A 19 -7.57 10.04 8.11
CA SER A 19 -7.85 8.64 7.77
C SER A 19 -8.28 8.52 6.32
N TYR A 20 -8.01 7.35 5.74
CA TYR A 20 -8.62 6.95 4.49
C TYR A 20 -10.06 6.48 4.70
N SER A 21 -10.94 6.84 3.76
CA SER A 21 -12.24 6.20 3.61
C SER A 21 -12.09 4.85 2.87
N ALA A 22 -13.06 3.95 3.02
CA ALA A 22 -13.06 2.66 2.32
C ALA A 22 -12.91 2.83 0.80
N LYS A 23 -13.64 3.79 0.21
CA LYS A 23 -13.59 4.07 -1.23
C LYS A 23 -12.22 4.59 -1.69
N GLU A 24 -11.49 5.31 -0.84
CA GLU A 24 -10.13 5.75 -1.16
C GLU A 24 -9.15 4.60 -1.11
N ILE A 25 -9.26 3.72 -0.13
CA ILE A 25 -8.46 2.49 -0.03
C ILE A 25 -8.67 1.65 -1.29
N GLU A 26 -9.91 1.44 -1.72
CA GLU A 26 -10.22 0.71 -2.95
C GLU A 26 -9.62 1.36 -4.20
N ARG A 27 -9.67 2.69 -4.32
CA ARG A 27 -9.10 3.41 -5.47
C ARG A 27 -7.58 3.41 -5.53
N LEU A 28 -6.93 3.42 -4.37
CA LEU A 28 -5.47 3.34 -4.26
C LEU A 28 -4.96 1.92 -4.42
N SER A 29 -5.83 0.93 -4.19
CA SER A 29 -5.47 -0.47 -4.19
C SER A 29 -5.39 -1.04 -5.59
N VAL A 30 -4.32 -1.81 -5.84
CA VAL A 30 -4.13 -2.56 -7.09
C VAL A 30 -4.61 -4.00 -6.98
N LEU A 31 -4.79 -4.52 -5.76
CA LEU A 31 -5.17 -5.90 -5.49
C LEU A 31 -5.98 -6.01 -4.19
N ARG A 32 -7.11 -6.72 -4.27
CA ARG A 32 -7.80 -7.23 -3.07
C ARG A 32 -7.16 -8.54 -2.66
N ILE A 33 -6.63 -8.60 -1.44
CA ILE A 33 -6.10 -9.83 -0.85
C ILE A 33 -7.30 -10.65 -0.34
N TYR A 34 -7.46 -11.85 -0.86
CA TYR A 34 -8.56 -12.77 -0.49
C TYR A 34 -8.07 -14.18 -0.14
N GLN A 35 -6.80 -14.49 -0.39
CA GLN A 35 -6.19 -15.76 -0.04
C GLN A 35 -5.48 -15.64 1.31
N CYS A 36 -5.73 -16.58 2.22
CA CYS A 36 -5.02 -16.64 3.51
C CYS A 36 -3.64 -17.29 3.38
N LYS A 37 -3.45 -18.18 2.40
CA LYS A 37 -2.16 -18.82 2.11
C LYS A 37 -1.25 -17.89 1.31
N THR A 38 0.01 -17.79 1.72
CA THR A 38 0.95 -16.88 1.05
C THR A 38 1.75 -17.55 -0.05
N PHE A 39 2.18 -18.79 0.18
CA PHE A 39 3.01 -19.56 -0.74
C PHE A 39 2.35 -20.89 -1.07
N ASP A 40 2.61 -21.40 -2.27
CA ASP A 40 2.24 -22.74 -2.68
C ASP A 40 3.19 -23.80 -2.09
N ALA A 41 2.98 -25.07 -2.46
CA ALA A 41 3.81 -26.18 -1.97
C ALA A 41 5.26 -26.14 -2.47
N LEU A 42 5.56 -25.34 -3.50
CA LEU A 42 6.88 -25.18 -4.09
C LEU A 42 7.60 -23.93 -3.54
N GLY A 43 6.90 -23.11 -2.75
CA GLY A 43 7.43 -21.89 -2.15
C GLY A 43 7.21 -20.63 -2.99
N PHE A 44 6.42 -20.70 -4.06
CA PHE A 44 6.10 -19.51 -4.87
C PHE A 44 4.91 -18.74 -4.31
N PRO A 45 4.90 -17.39 -4.39
CA PRO A 45 3.75 -16.60 -4.00
C PRO A 45 2.47 -16.99 -4.74
N ILE A 46 1.36 -17.05 -4.01
CA ILE A 46 0.03 -17.33 -4.59
C ILE A 46 -0.62 -16.02 -5.01
N GLU A 47 -1.29 -16.03 -6.17
CA GLU A 47 -2.12 -14.93 -6.65
C GLU A 47 -3.24 -14.57 -5.66
N GLY A 48 -3.42 -13.28 -5.39
CA GLY A 48 -4.39 -12.79 -4.40
C GLY A 48 -3.98 -13.00 -2.93
N GLY A 49 -2.74 -13.44 -2.69
CA GLY A 49 -2.09 -13.54 -1.37
C GLY A 49 -1.23 -12.31 -1.04
N LEU A 50 -0.47 -12.38 0.06
CA LEU A 50 0.30 -11.24 0.59
C LEU A 50 1.55 -10.88 -0.25
N TYR A 51 2.16 -11.86 -0.92
CA TYR A 51 3.38 -11.65 -1.75
C TYR A 51 3.06 -11.66 -3.25
N ASP A 52 1.82 -11.36 -3.61
CA ASP A 52 1.45 -11.22 -5.01
C ASP A 52 2.30 -10.13 -5.69
N THR A 53 2.87 -10.47 -6.86
CA THR A 53 3.71 -9.57 -7.67
C THR A 53 3.04 -8.24 -8.03
N ALA A 54 1.71 -8.15 -7.97
CA ALA A 54 0.97 -6.89 -8.16
C ALA A 54 1.29 -5.86 -7.08
N LEU A 55 1.59 -6.30 -5.86
CA LEU A 55 1.97 -5.45 -4.73
C LEU A 55 3.43 -5.02 -4.80
N GLY A 56 4.24 -5.75 -5.55
CA GLY A 56 5.67 -5.56 -5.71
C GLY A 56 6.40 -6.90 -5.81
N PRO A 57 7.65 -6.92 -6.27
CA PRO A 57 8.45 -8.14 -6.32
C PRO A 57 8.88 -8.55 -4.90
N PHE A 58 8.76 -9.83 -4.58
CA PHE A 58 9.24 -10.40 -3.31
C PHE A 58 10.73 -10.72 -3.42
N GLU A 59 11.17 -11.22 -4.57
CA GLU A 59 12.57 -11.55 -4.85
C GLU A 59 13.22 -10.61 -5.89
N ASN A 60 14.56 -10.52 -5.89
CA ASN A 60 15.29 -9.59 -6.75
C ASN A 60 15.18 -9.88 -8.26
N PHE A 61 14.88 -11.12 -8.64
CA PHE A 61 14.72 -11.53 -10.04
C PHE A 61 13.29 -11.36 -10.56
N GLU A 62 12.33 -11.06 -9.67
CA GLU A 62 10.94 -10.85 -10.04
C GLU A 62 10.72 -9.42 -10.54
N LYS A 63 9.62 -9.23 -11.29
CA LYS A 63 9.13 -7.93 -11.71
C LYS A 63 7.74 -7.71 -11.16
N CYS A 64 7.47 -6.49 -10.72
CA CYS A 64 6.12 -6.09 -10.34
C CYS A 64 5.18 -6.20 -11.54
N SER A 65 4.06 -6.88 -11.40
CA SER A 65 3.06 -6.97 -12.48
C SER A 65 2.30 -5.66 -12.70
N THR A 66 2.29 -4.75 -11.71
CA THR A 66 1.63 -3.43 -11.81
C THR A 66 2.47 -2.41 -12.57
N CYS A 67 3.75 -2.21 -12.19
CA CYS A 67 4.62 -1.18 -12.80
C CYS A 67 5.71 -1.73 -13.72
N GLY A 68 5.89 -3.05 -13.78
CA GLY A 68 6.91 -3.71 -14.62
C GLY A 68 8.35 -3.58 -14.10
N GLN A 69 8.57 -2.90 -12.99
CA GLN A 69 9.89 -2.65 -12.42
C GLN A 69 10.35 -3.81 -11.52
N GLY A 70 11.67 -4.00 -11.42
CA GLY A 70 12.29 -4.93 -10.47
C GLY A 70 12.38 -4.36 -9.05
N SER A 71 12.90 -5.15 -8.10
CA SER A 71 12.91 -4.84 -6.65
C SER A 71 13.56 -3.50 -6.30
N HIS A 72 14.64 -3.14 -6.97
CA HIS A 72 15.37 -1.89 -6.69
C HIS A 72 14.66 -0.62 -7.19
N HIS A 73 13.71 -0.74 -8.11
CA HIS A 73 13.07 0.42 -8.76
C HIS A 73 11.55 0.48 -8.53
N CYS A 74 10.95 -0.58 -8.01
CA CYS A 74 9.53 -0.61 -7.67
C CYS A 74 9.30 0.18 -6.37
N PRO A 75 8.39 1.17 -6.34
CA PRO A 75 8.05 1.90 -5.12
C PRO A 75 7.16 1.09 -4.16
N GLY A 76 6.67 -0.09 -4.59
CA GLY A 76 5.60 -0.83 -3.94
C GLY A 76 4.22 -0.29 -4.30
N HIS A 77 3.22 -1.17 -4.23
CA HIS A 77 1.83 -0.84 -4.53
C HIS A 77 0.90 -1.32 -3.42
N LEU A 78 -0.15 -0.54 -3.15
CA LEU A 78 -1.06 -0.81 -2.06
C LEU A 78 -2.04 -1.93 -2.42
N GLY A 79 -2.18 -2.89 -1.52
CA GLY A 79 -3.28 -3.85 -1.49
C GLY A 79 -4.35 -3.44 -0.50
N HIS A 80 -5.46 -4.16 -0.47
CA HIS A 80 -6.44 -4.05 0.62
C HIS A 80 -7.04 -5.42 0.97
N ILE A 81 -7.48 -5.54 2.22
CA ILE A 81 -8.30 -6.66 2.70
C ILE A 81 -9.70 -6.11 2.96
N CYS A 82 -10.71 -6.74 2.37
CA CYS A 82 -12.09 -6.43 2.64
C CYS A 82 -12.54 -7.22 3.88
N LEU A 83 -12.87 -6.52 4.97
CA LEU A 83 -13.42 -7.14 6.16
C LEU A 83 -14.92 -7.39 5.95
N GLU A 84 -15.40 -8.57 6.35
CA GLU A 84 -16.83 -8.92 6.20
C GLU A 84 -17.74 -8.05 7.07
N VAL A 85 -17.21 -7.54 8.18
CA VAL A 85 -17.92 -6.67 9.11
C VAL A 85 -17.06 -5.45 9.45
N PRO A 86 -17.69 -4.28 9.74
CA PRO A 86 -16.95 -3.13 10.21
C PRO A 86 -16.30 -3.43 11.57
N VAL A 87 -15.03 -3.05 11.71
CA VAL A 87 -14.25 -3.20 12.94
C VAL A 87 -13.73 -1.84 13.36
N PHE A 88 -13.77 -1.58 14.67
CA PHE A 88 -13.20 -0.36 15.23
C PHE A 88 -11.68 -0.36 15.08
N ASN A 89 -11.12 0.73 14.56
CA ASN A 89 -9.68 0.93 14.58
C ASN A 89 -9.22 1.18 16.02
N PRO A 90 -8.30 0.34 16.58
CA PRO A 90 -7.90 0.46 17.96
C PRO A 90 -7.30 1.81 18.36
N VAL A 91 -6.68 2.50 17.42
CA VAL A 91 -6.08 3.83 17.64
C VAL A 91 -7.15 4.88 17.96
N TYR A 92 -8.38 4.72 17.47
CA TYR A 92 -9.48 5.66 17.72
C TYR A 92 -10.33 5.31 18.95
N PHE A 93 -10.08 4.20 19.65
CA PHE A 93 -10.88 3.83 20.82
C PHE A 93 -10.99 4.94 21.88
N PRO A 94 -9.90 5.60 22.31
CA PRO A 94 -9.99 6.67 23.31
C PRO A 94 -10.81 7.87 22.84
N LEU A 95 -10.69 8.23 21.55
CA LEU A 95 -11.46 9.32 20.96
C LEU A 95 -12.95 9.00 20.98
N MET A 96 -13.32 7.77 20.61
CA MET A 96 -14.73 7.35 20.57
C MET A 96 -15.37 7.37 21.95
N LEU A 97 -14.72 6.84 22.99
CA LEU A 97 -15.28 6.80 24.34
C LEU A 97 -15.62 8.19 24.90
N ASN A 98 -14.87 9.23 24.51
CA ASN A 98 -15.08 10.59 24.97
C ASN A 98 -16.21 11.35 24.25
N VAL A 99 -16.77 10.82 23.17
CA VAL A 99 -17.89 11.47 22.44
C VAL A 99 -19.26 10.95 22.90
N TRP A 100 -19.28 9.87 23.69
CA TRP A 100 -20.50 9.22 24.17
C TRP A 100 -20.81 9.50 25.65
N PHE A 101 -20.05 10.40 26.30
CA PHE A 101 -20.27 10.93 27.67
C PHE A 101 -20.05 12.44 27.68
#